data_AF-A0A1I2FME8-F1
#
_entry.id   AF-A0A1I2FME8-F1
#
_cell.length_a   1.000
_cell.length_b   1.000
_cell.length_c   1.000
_cell.angle_alpha   90.00
_cell.angle_beta   90.00
_cell.angle_gamma   90.00
#
_symmetry.space_group_name_H-M   'P 1'
#
loop_
_entity.id
_entity.type
_entity.pdbx_description
1 polymer ?
#
loop_
_entity_poly.entity_id
_entity_poly.type
_entity_poly.pdbx_seq_one_letter_code
_entity_poly.pdbx_strand_id
1 'polypeptide(L)'
;MTSAQEISLDGLPALGSLAGLSALRSVSGWLSLGTCGGSGIGGIVDLHGLEGLGQAELVMIHGNASLTSLTGLSVDLQAEHVFIRGNPSLPQAAAEAWLDAAAQVGKSYSEACENLDGPDCVVGCPPQGE
;
A
#
# COMPACT_ATOMS: atom_id res chain seq x y z
N MET A 1 -12.28 1.42 -18.79
CA MET A 1 -11.56 1.71 -17.54
C MET A 1 -10.92 0.40 -17.11
N THR A 2 -9.63 0.37 -16.79
CA THR A 2 -8.97 -0.87 -16.39
C THR A 2 -9.23 -1.10 -14.91
N SER A 3 -9.99 -2.15 -14.61
CA SER A 3 -10.31 -2.56 -13.24
C SER A 3 -9.81 -3.98 -13.00
N ALA A 4 -9.35 -4.24 -11.78
CA ALA A 4 -9.09 -5.58 -11.29
C ALA A 4 -9.97 -5.87 -10.09
N GLN A 5 -10.22 -7.15 -9.80
CA GLN A 5 -10.83 -7.52 -8.52
C GLN A 5 -9.79 -7.47 -7.41
N GLU A 6 -8.64 -8.07 -7.68
CA GLU A 6 -7.54 -8.22 -6.76
C GLU A 6 -6.23 -8.05 -7.51
N ILE A 7 -5.26 -7.42 -6.85
CA ILE A 7 -3.86 -7.44 -7.26
C ILE A 7 -3.03 -7.73 -6.01
N SER A 8 -2.33 -8.87 -6.02
CA SER A 8 -1.39 -9.23 -4.96
C SER A 8 0.00 -9.42 -5.57
N LEU A 9 0.95 -8.60 -5.13
CA LEU A 9 2.36 -8.66 -5.50
C LEU A 9 3.15 -8.98 -4.24
N ASP A 10 3.59 -10.23 -4.09
CA ASP A 10 4.31 -10.73 -2.91
C ASP A 10 5.60 -11.45 -3.30
N GLY A 11 6.65 -11.29 -2.50
CA GLY A 11 7.88 -12.06 -2.68
C GLY A 11 8.56 -11.81 -4.03
N LEU A 12 8.47 -10.57 -4.56
CA LEU A 12 9.08 -10.16 -5.83
C LEU A 12 10.29 -9.24 -5.57
N PRO A 13 11.42 -9.75 -5.07
CA PRO A 13 12.58 -8.92 -4.72
C PRO A 13 13.26 -8.27 -5.93
N ALA A 14 13.04 -8.81 -7.14
CA ALA A 14 13.58 -8.27 -8.39
C ALA A 14 12.64 -7.27 -9.08
N LEU A 15 11.41 -7.09 -8.58
CA LEU A 15 10.47 -6.13 -9.17
C LEU A 15 10.92 -4.71 -8.82
N GLY A 16 11.45 -3.99 -9.81
CA GLY A 16 11.95 -2.62 -9.64
C GLY A 16 10.96 -1.51 -10.02
N SER A 17 9.77 -1.86 -10.52
CA SER A 17 8.79 -0.85 -10.97
C SER A 17 7.37 -1.41 -11.04
N LEU A 18 6.39 -0.54 -10.78
CA LEU A 18 4.95 -0.79 -11.01
C LEU A 18 4.44 -0.12 -12.30
N ALA A 19 5.31 0.38 -13.19
CA ALA A 19 4.92 1.14 -14.38
C ALA A 19 3.90 0.42 -15.30
N GLY A 20 3.91 -0.92 -15.29
CA GLY A 20 2.93 -1.75 -16.00
C GLY A 20 1.50 -1.57 -15.51
N LEU A 21 1.29 -1.01 -14.32
CA LEU A 21 -0.01 -0.73 -13.71
C LEU A 21 -0.54 0.69 -14.01
N SER A 22 0.16 1.50 -14.80
CA SER A 22 -0.21 2.91 -15.08
C SER A 22 -1.61 3.10 -15.70
N ALA A 23 -2.16 2.05 -16.34
CA ALA A 23 -3.52 2.05 -16.88
C ALA A 23 -4.60 1.68 -15.85
N LEU A 24 -4.22 1.15 -14.68
CA LEU A 24 -5.13 0.74 -13.61
C LEU A 24 -5.90 1.97 -13.09
N ARG A 25 -7.21 1.79 -12.88
CA ARG A 25 -8.09 2.86 -12.37
C ARG A 25 -8.81 2.48 -11.09
N SER A 26 -9.14 1.20 -10.95
CA SER A 26 -9.87 0.71 -9.78
C SER A 26 -9.47 -0.74 -9.47
N VAL A 27 -9.41 -1.04 -8.19
CA VAL A 27 -9.36 -2.41 -7.67
C VAL A 27 -10.60 -2.57 -6.80
N SER A 28 -11.51 -3.49 -7.15
CA SER A 28 -12.78 -3.58 -6.41
C SER A 28 -12.64 -4.27 -5.06
N GLY A 29 -11.60 -5.08 -4.87
CA GLY A 29 -11.20 -5.69 -3.60
C GLY A 29 -9.86 -5.11 -3.15
N TRP A 30 -8.83 -5.94 -3.00
CA TRP A 30 -7.54 -5.50 -2.46
C TRP A 30 -6.43 -5.28 -3.48
N LEU A 31 -5.64 -4.25 -3.21
CA LEU A 31 -4.29 -4.06 -3.73
C LEU A 31 -3.29 -4.37 -2.61
N SER A 32 -2.50 -5.42 -2.79
CA SER A 32 -1.46 -5.84 -1.85
C SER A 32 -0.08 -5.74 -2.48
N LEU A 33 0.80 -4.95 -1.86
CA LEU A 33 2.22 -4.83 -2.17
C LEU A 33 3.01 -5.41 -0.98
N GLY A 34 3.23 -6.72 -1.04
CA GLY A 34 3.79 -7.54 0.03
C GLY A 34 2.73 -8.27 0.86
N THR A 35 3.19 -9.12 1.77
CA THR A 35 2.34 -9.88 2.70
C THR A 35 2.80 -9.72 4.13
N CYS A 36 1.88 -10.03 5.05
CA CYS A 36 2.13 -9.99 6.48
C CYS A 36 3.14 -11.02 7.00
N GLY A 37 3.58 -11.95 6.15
CA GLY A 37 4.72 -12.82 6.46
C GLY A 37 6.07 -12.09 6.39
N GLY A 38 6.08 -10.78 6.11
CA GLY A 38 7.30 -9.97 5.97
C GLY A 38 7.91 -10.00 4.57
N SER A 39 7.24 -10.63 3.59
CA SER A 39 7.69 -10.67 2.21
C SER A 39 7.16 -9.45 1.46
N GLY A 40 7.99 -8.42 1.27
CA GLY A 40 7.64 -7.28 0.40
C GLY A 40 8.04 -7.47 -1.06
N ILE A 41 7.81 -6.43 -1.85
CA ILE A 41 8.37 -6.24 -3.20
C ILE A 41 9.66 -5.42 -3.10
N GLY A 42 10.77 -6.10 -2.73
CA GLY A 42 12.00 -5.47 -2.25
C GLY A 42 12.76 -4.55 -3.22
N GLY A 43 12.35 -4.43 -4.49
CA GLY A 43 13.06 -3.64 -5.50
C GLY A 43 12.48 -2.25 -5.78
N ILE A 44 11.26 -1.94 -5.32
CA ILE A 44 10.63 -0.63 -5.59
C ILE A 44 11.04 0.42 -4.55
N VAL A 45 11.28 1.65 -5.01
CA VAL A 45 11.64 2.80 -4.15
C VAL A 45 10.47 3.77 -3.94
N ASP A 46 9.48 3.71 -4.82
CA ASP A 46 8.24 4.46 -4.80
C ASP A 46 7.11 3.62 -5.44
N LEU A 47 5.92 4.21 -5.57
CA LEU A 47 4.72 3.59 -6.12
C LEU A 47 4.43 4.08 -7.56
N HIS A 48 5.45 4.53 -8.29
CA HIS A 48 5.29 5.01 -9.66
C HIS A 48 4.65 3.96 -10.56
N GLY A 49 3.60 4.34 -11.27
CA GLY A 49 2.71 3.44 -12.01
C GLY A 49 1.33 3.24 -11.37
N LEU A 50 1.10 3.72 -10.14
CA LEU A 50 -0.22 3.70 -9.49
C LEU A 50 -0.98 5.04 -9.57
N GLU A 51 -0.50 6.02 -10.34
CA GLU A 51 -1.03 7.40 -10.33
C GLU A 51 -2.50 7.47 -10.74
N GLY A 52 -2.91 6.54 -11.59
CA GLY A 52 -4.28 6.45 -12.08
C GLY A 52 -5.24 5.73 -11.15
N LEU A 53 -4.76 5.07 -10.10
CA LEU A 53 -5.60 4.33 -9.16
C LEU A 53 -6.43 5.31 -8.33
N GLY A 54 -7.73 5.34 -8.60
CA GLY A 54 -8.69 6.22 -7.91
C GLY A 54 -9.56 5.49 -6.89
N GLN A 55 -9.65 4.16 -6.94
CA GLN A 55 -10.47 3.38 -6.03
C GLN A 55 -9.82 2.03 -5.68
N ALA A 56 -9.85 1.68 -4.40
CA ALA A 56 -9.53 0.36 -3.85
C ALA A 56 -10.51 0.06 -2.70
N GLU A 57 -10.80 -1.18 -2.37
CA GLU A 57 -11.45 -1.46 -1.07
C GLU A 57 -10.39 -1.45 0.02
N LEU A 58 -9.33 -2.21 -0.19
CA LEU A 58 -8.20 -2.33 0.73
C LEU A 58 -6.88 -2.07 0.00
N VAL A 59 -6.02 -1.25 0.60
CA VAL A 59 -4.63 -1.06 0.16
C VAL A 59 -3.71 -1.51 1.27
N MET A 60 -2.84 -2.47 0.95
CA MET A 60 -1.80 -2.94 1.86
C MET A 60 -0.43 -2.74 1.22
N ILE A 61 0.43 -1.99 1.92
CA ILE A 61 1.82 -1.73 1.55
C ILE A 61 2.68 -2.27 2.68
N HIS A 62 3.23 -3.46 2.48
CA HIS A 62 3.84 -4.25 3.54
C HIS A 62 5.25 -4.71 3.17
N GLY A 63 6.20 -4.56 4.11
CA GLY A 63 7.49 -5.26 4.02
C GLY A 63 8.43 -4.74 2.92
N ASN A 64 8.16 -3.57 2.34
CA ASN A 64 8.91 -3.08 1.18
C ASN A 64 10.18 -2.36 1.67
N ALA A 65 11.25 -3.14 1.84
CA ALA A 65 12.49 -2.69 2.44
C ALA A 65 13.15 -1.50 1.71
N SER A 66 12.98 -1.39 0.39
CA SER A 66 13.54 -0.31 -0.42
C SER A 66 12.59 0.87 -0.63
N LEU A 67 11.33 0.75 -0.20
CA LEU A 67 10.33 1.80 -0.40
C LEU A 67 10.69 3.01 0.46
N THR A 68 10.92 4.16 -0.17
CA THR A 68 11.30 5.41 0.51
C THR A 68 10.21 6.48 0.43
N SER A 69 9.24 6.29 -0.47
CA SER A 69 8.16 7.25 -0.72
C SER A 69 6.88 6.54 -1.15
N LEU A 70 5.74 7.18 -0.88
CA LEU A 70 4.42 6.80 -1.42
C LEU A 70 4.08 7.55 -2.72
N THR A 71 5.06 8.27 -3.30
CA THR A 71 4.91 8.93 -4.61
C THR A 71 4.38 7.94 -5.65
N GLY A 72 3.36 8.35 -6.40
CA GLY A 72 2.65 7.50 -7.34
C GLY A 72 1.31 7.00 -6.81
N LEU A 73 1.09 7.00 -5.48
CA LEU A 73 -0.23 6.72 -4.89
C LEU A 73 -0.95 8.02 -4.55
N SER A 74 -2.09 8.27 -5.21
CA SER A 74 -2.86 9.49 -5.04
C SER A 74 -3.44 9.62 -3.64
N VAL A 75 -3.40 10.83 -3.05
CA VAL A 75 -4.10 11.13 -1.80
C VAL A 75 -5.63 11.20 -1.98
N ASP A 76 -6.09 11.35 -3.22
CA ASP A 76 -7.52 11.32 -3.58
C ASP A 76 -8.06 9.88 -3.75
N LEU A 77 -7.23 8.86 -3.48
CA LEU A 77 -7.61 7.45 -3.57
C LEU A 77 -8.76 7.16 -2.60
N GLN A 78 -9.89 6.74 -3.17
CA GLN A 78 -11.02 6.22 -2.42
C GLN A 78 -10.68 4.79 -1.97
N ALA A 79 -10.25 4.66 -0.72
CA ALA A 79 -9.97 3.38 -0.08
C ALA A 79 -10.74 3.26 1.24
N GLU A 80 -11.37 2.11 1.48
CA GLU A 80 -12.02 1.86 2.76
C GLU A 80 -10.99 1.59 3.85
N HIS A 81 -9.97 0.81 3.50
CA HIS A 81 -8.89 0.43 4.41
C HIS A 81 -7.51 0.69 3.80
N VAL A 82 -6.60 1.32 4.55
CA VAL A 82 -5.20 1.49 4.14
C VAL A 82 -4.24 1.07 5.25
N PHE A 83 -3.34 0.13 4.94
CA PHE A 83 -2.31 -0.36 5.85
C PHE A 83 -0.93 -0.15 5.24
N ILE A 84 -0.07 0.61 5.92
CA ILE A 84 1.31 0.87 5.50
C ILE A 84 2.23 0.36 6.62
N ARG A 85 2.80 -0.83 6.47
CA ARG A 85 3.49 -1.52 7.56
C ARG A 85 4.84 -2.10 7.18
N GLY A 86 5.81 -2.04 8.09
CA GLY A 86 7.09 -2.75 7.91
C GLY A 86 7.86 -2.31 6.66
N ASN A 87 7.80 -1.01 6.32
CA ASN A 87 8.55 -0.43 5.22
C ASN A 87 9.73 0.35 5.83
N PRO A 88 10.85 -0.30 6.21
CA PRO A 88 11.88 0.29 7.06
C PRO A 88 12.60 1.50 6.46
N SER A 89 12.58 1.66 5.14
CA SER A 89 13.16 2.83 4.46
C SER A 89 12.15 3.95 4.21
N LEU A 90 10.86 3.71 4.48
CA LEU A 90 9.81 4.71 4.34
C LEU A 90 9.72 5.46 5.67
N PRO A 91 10.00 6.77 5.71
CA PRO A 91 9.90 7.52 6.96
C PRO A 91 8.48 7.47 7.52
N GLN A 92 8.31 7.11 8.80
CA GLN A 92 7.00 7.10 9.46
C GLN A 92 6.20 8.39 9.23
N ALA A 93 6.85 9.54 9.41
CA ALA A 93 6.21 10.85 9.23
C ALA A 93 5.69 11.08 7.80
N ALA A 94 6.33 10.49 6.79
CA ALA A 94 5.86 10.58 5.41
C ALA A 94 4.61 9.71 5.18
N ALA A 95 4.57 8.52 5.79
CA ALA A 95 3.40 7.65 5.75
C ALA A 95 2.20 8.27 6.48
N GLU A 96 2.42 8.82 7.68
CA GLU A 96 1.40 9.53 8.47
C GLU A 96 0.87 10.76 7.73
N ALA A 97 1.76 11.59 7.17
CA ALA A 97 1.36 12.76 6.39
C ALA A 97 0.51 12.38 5.16
N TRP A 98 0.83 11.26 4.50
CA TRP A 98 0.01 10.75 3.41
C TRP A 98 -1.36 10.28 3.93
N LEU A 99 -1.40 9.56 5.06
CA LEU A 99 -2.66 9.12 5.67
C LEU A 99 -3.56 10.30 6.01
N ASP A 100 -3.02 11.34 6.64
CA ASP A 100 -3.73 12.58 7.00
C ASP A 100 -4.27 13.32 5.78
N ALA A 101 -3.46 13.44 4.73
CA ALA A 101 -3.87 14.06 3.47
C ALA A 101 -5.03 13.28 2.82
N ALA A 102 -4.95 11.94 2.85
CA ALA A 102 -5.96 11.07 2.26
C ALA A 102 -7.15 10.76 3.20
N ALA A 103 -7.11 11.16 4.48
CA ALA A 103 -8.21 10.98 5.42
C ALA A 103 -9.46 11.79 5.05
N GLN A 104 -9.32 12.78 4.16
CA GLN A 104 -10.43 13.54 3.59
C GLN A 104 -11.36 12.69 2.70
N VAL A 105 -11.02 11.42 2.46
CA VAL A 105 -11.58 10.57 1.41
C VAL A 105 -12.39 9.37 1.97
N GLY A 106 -13.03 9.52 3.14
CA GLY A 106 -14.04 8.55 3.61
C GLY A 106 -13.49 7.17 4.03
N LYS A 107 -12.22 7.09 4.44
CA LYS A 107 -11.60 5.86 4.95
C LYS A 107 -12.28 5.38 6.23
N SER A 108 -12.61 4.10 6.31
CA SER A 108 -13.11 3.44 7.53
C SER A 108 -11.96 3.17 8.52
N TYR A 109 -10.79 2.78 8.00
CA TYR A 109 -9.61 2.52 8.82
C TYR A 109 -8.33 2.84 8.05
N SER A 110 -7.35 3.46 8.74
CA SER A 110 -6.02 3.56 8.17
C SER A 110 -4.93 3.61 9.22
N GLU A 111 -3.81 2.96 8.93
CA GLU A 111 -2.69 2.83 9.87
C GLU A 111 -1.34 2.81 9.13
N ALA A 112 -0.35 3.50 9.68
CA ALA A 112 1.03 3.44 9.25
C ALA A 112 1.93 3.05 10.45
N CYS A 113 2.77 2.04 10.29
CA CYS A 113 3.68 1.59 11.34
C CYS A 113 5.01 1.06 10.77
N GLU A 114 6.14 1.53 11.31
CA GLU A 114 7.46 1.06 10.88
C GLU A 114 7.74 -0.39 11.29
N ASN A 115 7.23 -0.85 12.45
CA ASN A 115 7.59 -2.14 13.04
C ASN A 115 6.39 -3.10 13.12
N LEU A 116 6.51 -4.25 12.46
CA LEU A 116 5.47 -5.28 12.31
C LEU A 116 5.03 -5.91 13.64
N ASP A 117 5.89 -5.86 14.65
CA ASP A 117 5.65 -6.39 15.99
C ASP A 117 5.75 -5.29 17.07
N GLY A 118 5.71 -4.02 16.65
CA GLY A 118 5.75 -2.88 17.55
C GLY A 118 4.41 -2.64 18.26
N PRO A 119 4.40 -2.05 19.48
CA PRO A 119 3.19 -1.72 20.22
C PRO A 119 2.26 -0.74 19.49
N ASP A 120 2.77 -0.07 18.45
CA ASP A 120 2.04 0.91 17.64
C ASP A 120 1.16 0.24 16.55
N CYS A 121 1.39 -1.04 16.22
CA CYS A 121 0.51 -1.83 15.35
C CYS A 121 -0.67 -2.37 16.17
N VAL A 122 -1.75 -1.60 16.27
CA VAL A 122 -2.91 -1.95 17.13
C VAL A 122 -3.79 -3.06 16.56
N VAL A 123 -3.70 -3.34 15.26
CA VAL A 123 -4.48 -4.39 14.59
C VAL A 123 -3.53 -5.35 13.90
N GLY A 124 -3.74 -6.66 14.05
CA GLY A 124 -2.98 -7.68 13.32
C GLY A 124 -3.09 -7.51 11.81
N CYS A 125 -2.38 -8.34 11.04
CA CYS A 125 -2.59 -8.41 9.60
C CYS A 125 -4.10 -8.56 9.30
N PRO A 126 -4.71 -7.71 8.45
CA PRO A 126 -6.06 -7.97 8.01
C PRO A 126 -6.09 -9.32 7.28
N PRO A 127 -7.15 -10.12 7.41
CA PRO A 127 -7.27 -11.37 6.66
C PRO A 127 -7.11 -11.05 5.17
N GLN A 128 -6.07 -11.60 4.56
CA GLN A 128 -5.94 -11.65 3.09
C GLN A 128 -7.04 -12.60 2.67
N GLY A 129 -8.06 -12.06 2.00
CA GLY A 129 -9.40 -12.64 2.06
C GLY A 129 -9.55 -14.07 1.55
N GLU A 130 -10.69 -14.61 1.94
CA GLU A 130 -11.16 -15.96 1.67
C GLU A 130 -11.71 -16.13 0.24
#